data_AF-A0A428NVS6-F1
#
_entry.id   AF-A0A428NVS6-F1
#
_cell.length_a   1.000
_cell.length_b   1.000
_cell.length_c   1.000
_cell.angle_alpha   90.00
_cell.angle_beta   90.00
_cell.angle_gamma   90.00
#
_symmetry.space_group_name_H-M   'P 1'
#
loop_
_entity.id
_entity.type
_entity.pdbx_description
1 polymer ?
#
loop_
_entity_poly.entity_id
_entity_poly.type
_entity_poly.pdbx_seq_one_letter_code
_entity_poly.pdbx_strand_id
1 'polypeptide(L)'
;MSEQEIPADYDIGWQDATSSNGKTYRIKADDYDIGDKPEDEDNLVSASGPKFSGVSVNWEVGTSGNTDDETRDRTAIIWYKLEKAPFYSLHQWRLTIACEDTYNYRLFDEEPDYYDLNVWLTSGTHWVEYDSESPTIVSISGV
;
A
#
# COMPACT_ATOMS: atom_id res chain seq x y z
N MET A 1 13.03 23.33 -23.16
CA MET A 1 12.98 22.39 -22.02
C MET A 1 12.11 23.09 -21.00
N SER A 2 10.83 22.71 -20.89
CA SER A 2 9.94 23.25 -19.86
C SER A 2 10.33 22.60 -18.53
N GLU A 3 10.70 23.40 -17.54
CA GLU A 3 10.76 22.95 -16.14
C GLU A 3 9.33 22.54 -15.77
N GLN A 4 9.08 21.23 -15.67
CA GLN A 4 7.82 20.72 -15.16
C GLN A 4 7.83 20.96 -13.65
N GLU A 5 6.92 21.81 -13.18
CA GLU A 5 6.78 22.11 -11.76
C GLU A 5 6.33 20.85 -11.00
N ILE A 6 7.10 20.49 -9.98
CA ILE A 6 6.72 19.48 -8.98
C ILE A 6 5.60 20.10 -8.13
N PRO A 7 4.49 19.39 -7.86
CA PRO A 7 3.46 19.89 -6.95
C PRO A 7 4.06 20.27 -5.59
N ALA A 8 3.68 21.43 -5.06
CA ALA A 8 4.24 21.97 -3.81
C ALA A 8 3.96 21.08 -2.58
N ASP A 9 3.01 20.16 -2.69
CA ASP A 9 2.52 19.24 -1.67
C ASP A 9 2.95 17.78 -1.89
N TYR A 10 3.86 17.53 -2.83
CA TYR A 10 4.29 16.19 -3.23
C TYR A 10 4.69 15.27 -2.06
N ASP A 11 5.42 15.80 -1.07
CA ASP A 11 5.92 15.03 0.07
C ASP A 11 4.95 15.02 1.27
N ILE A 12 3.84 15.76 1.22
CA ILE A 12 2.95 15.89 2.38
C ILE A 12 2.22 14.55 2.63
N GLY A 13 2.35 14.04 3.86
CA GLY A 13 1.67 12.83 4.33
C GLY A 13 2.29 11.51 3.86
N TRP A 14 3.44 11.55 3.17
CA TRP A 14 4.22 10.36 2.88
C TRP A 14 5.14 10.02 4.05
N GLN A 15 5.17 8.74 4.40
CA GLN A 15 6.12 8.18 5.35
C GLN A 15 7.11 7.28 4.59
N ASP A 16 8.40 7.60 4.70
CA ASP A 16 9.47 6.76 4.17
C ASP A 16 9.70 5.52 5.04
N ALA A 17 10.02 4.41 4.39
CA ALA A 17 10.31 3.13 5.01
C ALA A 17 11.43 2.40 4.24
N THR A 18 11.91 1.29 4.81
CA THR A 18 12.95 0.45 4.22
C THR A 18 12.46 -0.98 4.19
N SER A 19 12.46 -1.55 2.98
CA SER A 19 12.09 -2.94 2.72
C SER A 19 13.07 -3.91 3.36
N SER A 20 12.73 -5.20 3.34
CA SER A 20 13.58 -6.24 3.95
C SER A 20 14.95 -6.37 3.28
N ASN A 21 15.05 -6.03 1.99
CA ASN A 21 16.31 -6.02 1.24
C ASN A 21 17.03 -4.67 1.23
N GLY A 22 16.56 -3.68 2.00
CA GLY A 22 17.23 -2.39 2.14
C GLY A 22 16.89 -1.35 1.06
N LYS A 23 15.93 -1.64 0.17
CA LYS A 23 15.39 -0.65 -0.77
C LYS A 23 14.43 0.30 -0.03
N THR A 24 14.52 1.60 -0.33
CA THR A 24 13.57 2.59 0.18
C THR A 24 12.24 2.48 -0.54
N TYR A 25 11.16 2.67 0.20
CA TYR A 25 9.81 2.83 -0.33
C TYR A 25 9.06 3.81 0.57
N ARG A 26 7.86 4.22 0.19
CA ARG A 26 7.05 5.13 1.01
C ARG A 26 5.58 4.78 0.98
N ILE A 27 4.90 5.15 2.05
CA ILE A 27 3.48 4.87 2.26
C ILE A 27 2.69 6.12 2.60
N LYS A 28 1.41 6.13 2.28
CA LYS A 28 0.50 7.25 2.57
C LYS A 28 -0.93 6.76 2.74
N ALA A 29 -1.71 7.49 3.52
CA ALA A 29 -3.17 7.39 3.56
C ALA A 29 -3.80 8.72 3.12
N ASP A 30 -5.03 8.67 2.59
CA ASP A 30 -5.71 9.85 2.06
C ASP A 30 -6.21 10.77 3.18
N ASP A 31 -6.86 10.16 4.16
CA ASP A 31 -7.64 10.89 5.17
C ASP A 31 -6.86 11.19 6.46
N TYR A 32 -5.66 10.63 6.63
CA TYR A 32 -4.87 10.74 7.85
C TYR A 32 -3.37 10.61 7.58
N ASP A 33 -2.54 11.11 8.49
CA ASP A 33 -1.10 10.87 8.45
C ASP A 33 -0.80 9.44 8.90
N ILE A 34 -0.26 8.63 7.98
CA ILE A 34 -0.01 7.20 8.21
C ILE A 34 1.09 6.95 9.25
N GLY A 35 1.98 7.92 9.49
CA GLY A 35 3.01 7.86 10.54
C GLY A 35 2.46 8.16 11.93
N ASP A 36 1.41 8.99 12.00
CA ASP A 36 0.72 9.32 13.24
C ASP A 36 -0.41 8.31 13.49
N LYS A 37 0.00 7.14 14.01
CA LYS A 37 -0.93 6.15 14.53
C LYS A 37 -1.93 6.83 15.50
N PRO A 38 -3.26 6.74 15.26
CA PRO A 38 -4.25 7.41 16.09
C PRO A 38 -4.14 7.05 17.59
N GLU A 39 -4.16 8.05 18.48
CA GLU A 39 -3.94 7.92 19.94
C GLU A 39 -5.18 7.43 20.74
N ASP A 40 -5.88 6.37 20.30
CA ASP A 40 -7.03 5.78 20.99
C ASP A 40 -8.37 6.54 20.87
N GLU A 41 -9.29 5.96 20.09
CA GLU A 41 -10.69 5.80 20.53
C GLU A 41 -10.93 4.31 20.80
N ASP A 42 -10.62 3.89 22.03
CA ASP A 42 -11.16 2.71 22.74
C ASP A 42 -11.08 1.29 22.13
N ASN A 43 -10.40 1.01 20.99
CA ASN A 43 -9.96 -0.36 20.58
C ASN A 43 -9.16 -0.44 19.25
N LEU A 44 -8.74 0.66 18.62
CA LEU A 44 -8.41 0.69 17.19
C LEU A 44 -6.92 0.81 16.88
N VAL A 45 -6.14 -0.23 17.17
CA VAL A 45 -4.87 -0.44 16.45
C VAL A 45 -4.38 -1.88 16.41
N SER A 46 -5.26 -2.83 16.71
CA SER A 46 -5.10 -4.22 16.28
C SER A 46 -5.76 -4.36 14.92
N ALA A 47 -5.29 -5.29 14.09
CA ALA A 47 -6.04 -5.68 12.91
C ALA A 47 -7.49 -5.98 13.29
N SER A 48 -8.46 -5.37 12.59
CA SER A 48 -9.88 -5.57 12.89
C SER A 48 -10.40 -6.93 12.43
N GLY A 49 -9.69 -7.58 11.51
CA GLY A 49 -9.98 -8.94 11.05
C GLY A 49 -8.92 -9.99 11.41
N PRO A 50 -9.14 -11.26 11.04
CA PRO A 50 -8.24 -12.37 11.36
C PRO A 50 -6.92 -12.25 10.60
N LYS A 51 -5.82 -12.59 11.28
CA LYS A 51 -4.49 -12.65 10.62
C LYS A 51 -4.52 -13.64 9.46
N PHE A 52 -3.87 -13.26 8.37
CA PHE A 52 -3.74 -14.08 7.18
C PHE A 52 -2.33 -14.00 6.62
N SER A 53 -1.94 -15.03 5.88
CA SER A 53 -0.62 -15.08 5.25
C SER A 53 -0.70 -15.77 3.90
N GLY A 54 0.10 -15.29 2.95
CA GLY A 54 0.29 -15.92 1.65
C GLY A 54 -0.99 -15.98 0.82
N VAL A 55 -1.85 -14.96 0.89
CA VAL A 55 -2.99 -14.87 -0.03
C VAL A 55 -2.43 -14.54 -1.40
N SER A 56 -2.56 -15.48 -2.33
CA SER A 56 -2.07 -15.31 -3.70
C SER A 56 -2.95 -14.30 -4.44
N VAL A 57 -2.31 -13.38 -5.14
CA VAL A 57 -2.93 -12.43 -6.07
C VAL A 57 -2.11 -12.39 -7.36
N ASN A 58 -2.57 -11.68 -8.39
CA ASN A 58 -1.78 -11.37 -9.58
C ASN A 58 -2.12 -9.96 -10.06
N TRP A 59 -1.62 -8.96 -9.35
CA TRP A 59 -1.89 -7.56 -9.66
C TRP A 59 -0.78 -7.01 -10.54
N GLU A 60 -1.00 -7.03 -11.85
CA GLU A 60 -0.04 -6.58 -12.85
C GLU A 60 -0.05 -5.06 -13.02
N VAL A 61 1.08 -4.49 -13.44
CA VAL A 61 1.18 -3.06 -13.73
C VAL A 61 0.19 -2.66 -14.83
N GLY A 62 -0.58 -1.61 -14.57
CA GLY A 62 -1.63 -1.11 -15.46
C GLY A 62 -3.00 -1.75 -15.21
N THR A 63 -3.12 -2.60 -14.18
CA THR A 63 -4.41 -3.20 -13.78
C THR A 63 -5.01 -2.49 -12.57
N SER A 64 -6.34 -2.55 -12.50
CA SER A 64 -7.13 -2.06 -11.36
C SER A 64 -8.50 -2.73 -11.38
N GLY A 65 -9.10 -2.88 -10.22
CA GLY A 65 -10.45 -3.40 -10.13
C GLY A 65 -10.83 -3.81 -8.72
N ASN A 66 -12.08 -4.22 -8.58
CA ASN A 66 -12.53 -4.88 -7.38
C ASN A 66 -11.84 -6.25 -7.27
N THR A 67 -11.47 -6.62 -6.06
CA THR A 67 -11.01 -7.98 -5.75
C THR A 67 -12.18 -8.96 -5.86
N ASP A 68 -11.89 -10.23 -6.12
CA ASP A 68 -12.88 -11.29 -6.00
C ASP A 68 -13.27 -11.54 -4.53
N ASP A 69 -14.40 -12.22 -4.32
CA ASP A 69 -14.94 -12.47 -2.98
C ASP A 69 -13.94 -13.22 -2.09
N GLU A 70 -13.17 -14.18 -2.63
CA GLU A 70 -12.19 -14.93 -1.83
C GLU A 70 -11.05 -14.02 -1.33
N THR A 71 -10.50 -13.20 -2.22
CA THR A 71 -9.43 -12.25 -1.89
C THR A 71 -9.94 -11.20 -0.91
N ARG A 72 -11.14 -10.66 -1.15
CA ARG A 72 -11.78 -9.70 -0.26
C ARG A 72 -12.05 -10.29 1.12
N ASP A 73 -12.66 -11.47 1.22
CA ASP A 73 -13.00 -12.10 2.50
C ASP A 73 -11.76 -12.43 3.34
N ARG A 74 -10.63 -12.71 2.68
CA ARG A 74 -9.38 -13.07 3.36
C ARG A 74 -8.50 -11.89 3.71
N THR A 75 -8.50 -10.84 2.89
CA THR A 75 -7.57 -9.71 3.03
C THR A 75 -8.25 -8.41 3.44
N ALA A 76 -9.57 -8.36 3.36
CA ALA A 76 -10.41 -7.15 3.41
C ALA A 76 -10.11 -6.09 2.34
N ILE A 77 -9.17 -6.32 1.42
CA ILE A 77 -8.92 -5.41 0.31
C ILE A 77 -10.05 -5.57 -0.69
N ILE A 78 -10.80 -4.50 -0.95
CA ILE A 78 -11.97 -4.49 -1.84
C ILE A 78 -11.64 -4.04 -3.25
N TRP A 79 -10.59 -3.25 -3.40
CA TRP A 79 -10.20 -2.65 -4.65
C TRP A 79 -8.71 -2.35 -4.65
N TYR A 80 -8.09 -2.49 -5.81
CA TYR A 80 -6.69 -2.16 -6.01
C TYR A 80 -6.46 -1.44 -7.34
N LYS A 81 -5.30 -0.78 -7.44
CA LYS A 81 -4.71 -0.30 -8.69
C LYS A 81 -3.20 -0.32 -8.59
N LEU A 82 -2.53 -0.97 -9.55
CA LEU A 82 -1.09 -0.92 -9.69
C LEU A 82 -0.71 -0.17 -10.97
N GLU A 83 0.08 0.88 -10.85
CA GLU A 83 0.49 1.71 -11.98
C GLU A 83 1.91 2.26 -11.82
N LYS A 84 2.42 2.92 -12.87
CA LYS A 84 3.61 3.76 -12.74
C LYS A 84 3.32 4.89 -11.77
N ALA A 85 4.23 5.13 -10.84
CA ALA A 85 4.12 6.28 -9.97
C ALA A 85 4.12 7.59 -10.81
N PRO A 86 3.56 8.68 -10.28
CA PRO A 86 3.60 9.97 -10.96
C PRO A 86 5.03 10.38 -11.31
N PHE A 87 5.21 11.19 -12.36
CA PHE A 87 6.54 11.57 -12.86
C PHE A 87 7.44 12.28 -11.83
N TYR A 88 6.83 12.87 -10.81
CA TYR A 88 7.50 13.57 -9.72
C TYR A 88 7.85 12.63 -8.54
N SER A 89 7.40 11.37 -8.58
CA SER A 89 7.76 10.36 -7.58
C SER A 89 9.24 9.99 -7.68
N LEU A 90 9.87 9.75 -6.53
CA LEU A 90 11.21 9.16 -6.44
C LEU A 90 11.21 7.66 -6.73
N HIS A 91 10.03 7.03 -6.74
CA HIS A 91 9.85 5.60 -6.99
C HIS A 91 9.18 5.36 -8.34
N GLN A 92 9.38 4.17 -8.90
CA GLN A 92 8.87 3.83 -10.22
C GLN A 92 7.40 3.38 -10.21
N TRP A 93 6.95 2.74 -9.13
CA TRP A 93 5.66 2.05 -9.07
C TRP A 93 4.81 2.54 -7.92
N ARG A 94 3.48 2.51 -8.11
CA ARG A 94 2.50 2.85 -7.08
C ARG A 94 1.39 1.82 -7.03
N LEU A 95 1.26 1.16 -5.88
CA LEU A 95 0.07 0.40 -5.52
C LEU A 95 -0.88 1.29 -4.73
N THR A 96 -2.14 1.30 -5.12
CA THR A 96 -3.25 1.88 -4.35
C THR A 96 -4.19 0.77 -3.92
N ILE A 97 -4.62 0.78 -2.66
CA ILE A 97 -5.65 -0.14 -2.15
C ILE A 97 -6.75 0.62 -1.42
N ALA A 98 -7.93 0.02 -1.38
CA ALA A 98 -9.00 0.34 -0.43
C ALA A 98 -9.40 -0.95 0.28
N CYS A 99 -9.71 -0.86 1.58
CA CYS A 99 -10.00 -2.04 2.41
C CYS A 99 -11.10 -1.80 3.43
N GLU A 100 -11.76 -2.88 3.86
CA GLU A 100 -12.88 -2.87 4.81
C GLU A 100 -12.46 -3.13 6.25
N ASP A 101 -11.21 -3.57 6.47
CA ASP A 101 -10.59 -3.81 7.77
C ASP A 101 -9.20 -3.19 7.85
N THR A 102 -8.77 -2.93 9.08
CA THR A 102 -7.42 -2.45 9.39
C THR A 102 -6.46 -3.63 9.47
N TYR A 103 -5.25 -3.46 8.93
CA TYR A 103 -4.15 -4.43 9.04
C TYR A 103 -2.81 -3.73 8.88
N ASN A 104 -1.75 -4.36 9.40
CA ASN A 104 -0.41 -4.13 8.87
C ASN A 104 -0.20 -5.10 7.70
N TYR A 105 -0.38 -4.62 6.48
CA TYR A 105 -0.21 -5.43 5.28
C TYR A 105 1.26 -5.62 4.94
N ARG A 106 1.60 -6.82 4.46
CA ARG A 106 2.84 -7.09 3.72
C ARG A 106 2.49 -7.43 2.30
N LEU A 107 3.04 -6.65 1.37
CA LEU A 107 2.81 -6.75 -0.05
C LEU A 107 4.08 -7.31 -0.69
N PHE A 108 3.97 -8.50 -1.29
CA PHE A 108 5.08 -9.21 -1.92
C PHE A 108 4.94 -9.08 -3.44
N ASP A 109 5.98 -8.58 -4.08
CA ASP A 109 6.11 -8.63 -5.53
C ASP A 109 6.82 -9.92 -5.97
N GLU A 110 7.26 -10.00 -7.23
CA GLU A 110 7.97 -11.17 -7.75
C GLU A 110 9.45 -11.23 -7.33
N GLU A 111 9.95 -10.21 -6.61
CA GLU A 111 11.25 -10.24 -5.98
C GLU A 111 11.16 -10.88 -4.58
N PRO A 112 12.27 -11.38 -4.00
CA PRO A 112 12.28 -11.86 -2.63
C PRO A 112 12.27 -10.69 -1.62
N ASP A 113 11.32 -9.75 -1.75
CA ASP A 113 11.15 -8.57 -0.91
C ASP A 113 9.68 -8.35 -0.53
N TYR A 114 9.44 -7.40 0.37
CA TYR A 114 8.09 -6.94 0.68
C TYR A 114 8.06 -5.50 1.15
N TYR A 115 6.88 -4.91 1.04
CA TYR A 115 6.57 -3.56 1.50
C TYR A 115 5.50 -3.62 2.58
N ASP A 116 5.79 -3.07 3.77
CA ASP A 116 4.79 -2.94 4.83
C ASP A 116 3.89 -1.72 4.54
N LEU A 117 2.57 -1.89 4.68
CA LEU A 117 1.58 -0.83 4.60
C LEU A 117 0.63 -0.91 5.79
N ASN A 118 0.67 0.09 6.66
CA ASN A 118 -0.16 0.13 7.85
C ASN A 118 -1.48 0.86 7.59
N VAL A 119 -2.58 0.12 7.59
CA VAL A 119 -3.92 0.69 7.51
C VAL A 119 -4.48 0.82 8.91
N TRP A 120 -4.59 2.06 9.39
CA TRP A 120 -5.14 2.41 10.71
C TRP A 120 -6.63 2.76 10.65
N LEU A 121 -7.09 3.31 9.53
CA LEU A 121 -8.48 3.64 9.25
C LEU A 121 -8.86 3.09 7.88
N THR A 122 -10.10 2.61 7.76
CA THR A 122 -10.64 2.03 6.53
C THR A 122 -11.25 3.07 5.59
N SER A 123 -11.27 4.35 6.01
CA SER A 123 -11.69 5.44 5.14
C SER A 123 -10.61 5.74 4.09
N GLY A 124 -11.07 6.10 2.89
CA GLY A 124 -10.21 6.54 1.81
C GLY A 124 -9.37 5.43 1.19
N THR A 125 -8.21 5.81 0.67
CA THR A 125 -7.26 4.91 0.02
C THR A 125 -5.89 5.00 0.63
N HIS A 126 -5.12 3.93 0.46
CA HIS A 126 -3.77 3.80 0.94
C HIS A 126 -2.83 3.51 -0.22
N TRP A 127 -1.62 4.05 -0.11
CA TRP A 127 -0.62 3.92 -1.16
C TRP A 127 0.68 3.33 -0.64
N VAL A 128 1.31 2.56 -1.52
CA VAL A 128 2.73 2.23 -1.46
C VAL A 128 3.38 2.68 -2.75
N GLU A 129 4.46 3.44 -2.64
CA GLU A 129 5.34 3.76 -3.76
C GLU A 129 6.71 3.09 -3.55
N TYR A 130 7.17 2.34 -4.56
CA TYR A 130 8.32 1.45 -4.44
C TYR A 130 9.06 1.23 -5.77
N ASP A 131 10.27 0.68 -5.66
CA ASP A 131 11.11 0.29 -6.79
C ASP A 131 11.31 -1.22 -6.85
N SER A 132 11.02 -1.80 -8.01
CA SER A 132 11.13 -3.23 -8.29
C SER A 132 11.38 -3.46 -9.79
N GLU A 133 12.21 -4.45 -10.11
CA GLU A 133 12.42 -4.94 -11.48
C GLU A 133 11.22 -5.79 -11.95
N SER A 134 10.49 -6.39 -11.00
CA SER A 134 9.33 -7.26 -11.25
C SER A 134 8.16 -6.86 -10.33
N PRO A 135 7.49 -5.72 -10.62
CA PRO A 135 6.61 -5.02 -9.68
C PRO A 135 5.24 -5.66 -9.45
N THR A 136 4.90 -6.74 -10.16
CA THR A 136 3.63 -7.44 -10.01
C THR A 136 3.47 -7.90 -8.57
N ILE A 137 2.38 -7.51 -7.90
CA ILE A 137 2.10 -8.03 -6.56
C ILE A 137 1.52 -9.43 -6.70
N VAL A 138 2.15 -10.42 -6.05
CA VAL A 138 1.81 -11.84 -6.16
C VAL A 138 1.28 -12.43 -4.87
N SER A 139 1.54 -11.80 -3.72
CA SER A 139 1.09 -12.31 -2.43
C SER A 139 0.89 -11.20 -1.40
N ILE A 140 -0.08 -11.40 -0.51
CA ILE A 140 -0.43 -10.46 0.57
C ILE A 140 -0.52 -11.22 1.90
N SER A 141 -0.04 -10.58 2.97
CA SER A 141 -0.25 -11.03 4.35
C SER A 141 -0.73 -9.86 5.22
N GLY A 142 -1.40 -10.14 6.34
CA GLY A 142 -1.90 -9.11 7.26
C GLY A 142 -1.88 -9.59 8.71
N VAL A 143 -1.48 -8.68 9.63
CA VAL A 143 -1.36 -8.95 11.08
C VAL A 143 -1.94 -7.87 11.97
#